data_AF-D8G365-F1
#
_entry.id   AF-D8G365-F1
#
_cell.length_a   1.000
_cell.length_b   1.000
_cell.length_c   1.000
_cell.angle_alpha   90.00
_cell.angle_beta   90.00
_cell.angle_gamma   90.00
#
_symmetry.space_group_name_H-M   'P 1'
#
loop_
_entity.id
_entity.type
_entity.pdbx_description
1 polymer ?
#
loop_
_entity_poly.entity_id
_entity_poly.type
_entity_poly.pdbx_seq_one_letter_code
_entity_poly.pdbx_strand_id
1 'polypeptide(L)' 'MQSFRQNLPETKPSQSPNLQIPSDIILSFATVPLLFGLLASKAAAELMVTIGSSSEELFRGDRLPVLNFPHQDS' A
#
# COMPACT_ATOMS: atom_id res chain seq x y z
N MET A 1 -7.36 62.48 37.53
CA MET A 1 -6.21 61.60 37.21
C MET A 1 -6.73 60.34 36.53
N GLN A 2 -6.91 60.37 35.21
CA GLN A 2 -7.42 59.25 34.41
C GLN A 2 -6.80 59.35 33.01
N SER A 3 -5.67 58.69 32.76
CA SER A 3 -5.11 58.64 31.39
C SER A 3 -4.05 57.56 31.16
N PHE A 4 -4.07 56.45 31.91
CA PHE A 4 -3.04 55.39 31.78
C PHE A 4 -3.57 54.01 31.34
N ARG A 5 -4.76 53.94 30.74
CA ARG A 5 -5.37 52.66 30.29
C ARG A 5 -5.93 52.75 28.86
N GLN A 6 -5.14 53.25 27.90
CA GLN A 6 -5.58 53.27 26.50
C GLN A 6 -4.47 52.95 25.49
N ASN A 7 -3.71 51.90 25.76
CA ASN A 7 -2.89 51.26 24.73
C ASN A 7 -2.65 49.80 25.11
N LEU A 8 -3.65 48.95 24.85
CA LEU A 8 -3.45 47.52 24.76
C LEU A 8 -3.75 47.16 23.30
N PRO A 9 -2.77 46.69 22.51
CA PRO A 9 -3.04 46.27 21.14
C PRO A 9 -4.00 45.08 21.20
N GLU A 10 -5.22 45.26 20.67
CA GLU A 10 -6.12 44.14 20.43
C GLU A 10 -5.43 43.20 19.43
N THR A 11 -5.05 42.02 19.92
CA THR A 11 -4.59 40.94 19.04
C THR A 11 -5.81 40.40 18.31
N LYS A 12 -6.00 40.87 17.07
CA LYS A 12 -7.00 40.34 16.16
C LYS A 12 -6.82 38.82 16.09
N PRO A 13 -7.86 38.00 16.35
CA PRO A 13 -7.70 36.55 16.29
C PRO A 13 -7.20 36.19 14.90
N SER A 14 -6.05 35.51 14.84
CA SER A 14 -5.48 35.01 13.59
C SER A 14 -6.52 34.11 12.94
N GLN A 15 -7.13 34.59 11.86
CA GLN A 15 -8.10 33.84 11.08
C GLN A 15 -7.33 32.75 10.33
N SER A 16 -7.20 31.59 10.97
CA SER A 16 -6.66 30.38 10.34
C SER A 16 -7.49 30.10 9.09
N PRO A 17 -6.86 29.95 7.90
CA PRO A 17 -7.61 29.62 6.69
C PRO A 17 -8.26 28.25 6.89
N ASN A 18 -9.59 28.23 6.95
CA ASN A 18 -10.37 27.01 7.02
C ASN A 18 -10.44 26.44 5.59
N LEU A 19 -9.43 25.64 5.22
CA LEU A 19 -9.46 24.88 3.97
C LEU A 19 -10.49 23.76 4.10
N GLN A 20 -11.71 24.03 3.65
CA GLN A 20 -12.73 22.99 3.47
C GLN A 20 -12.50 22.33 2.12
N ILE A 21 -11.93 21.14 2.12
CA ILE A 21 -11.82 20.33 0.90
C ILE A 21 -13.15 19.60 0.71
N PRO A 22 -13.83 19.77 -0.44
CA PRO A 22 -15.03 19.00 -0.76
C PRO A 22 -14.77 17.49 -0.70
N SER A 23 -15.64 16.76 -0.03
CA SER A 23 -15.55 15.30 0.09
C SER A 23 -15.58 14.59 -1.27
N ASP A 24 -16.26 15.15 -2.25
CA ASP A 24 -16.33 14.61 -3.62
C ASP A 24 -14.96 14.57 -4.30
N ILE A 25 -14.10 15.57 -4.04
CA ILE A 25 -12.75 15.61 -4.61
C ILE A 25 -11.92 14.45 -4.04
N ILE A 26 -11.94 14.28 -2.72
CA ILE A 26 -11.24 13.18 -2.04
C ILE A 26 -11.75 11.84 -2.55
N LEU A 27 -13.07 11.69 -2.68
CA LEU A 27 -13.68 10.47 -3.17
C LEU A 27 -13.25 10.17 -4.62
N SER A 28 -13.27 11.17 -5.51
CA SER A 28 -12.84 11.01 -6.90
C SER A 28 -11.36 10.61 -7.03
N PHE A 29 -10.50 11.14 -6.15
CA PHE A 29 -9.09 10.79 -6.14
C PHE A 29 -8.83 9.43 -5.50
N ALA A 30 -9.67 8.99 -4.57
CA ALA A 30 -9.54 7.70 -3.90
C ALA A 30 -10.07 6.53 -4.77
N THR A 31 -11.05 6.76 -5.63
CA THR A 31 -11.65 5.69 -6.45
C THR A 31 -10.65 5.07 -7.42
N VAL A 32 -9.83 5.88 -8.09
CA VAL A 32 -8.83 5.40 -9.05
C VAL A 32 -7.80 4.45 -8.40
N PRO A 33 -7.07 4.82 -7.34
CA PRO A 33 -6.12 3.93 -6.70
C PRO A 33 -6.81 2.74 -6.01
N LEU A 34 -8.05 2.89 -5.54
CA LEU A 34 -8.82 1.78 -4.98
C LEU A 34 -9.12 0.71 -6.04
N LEU A 35 -9.67 1.12 -7.19
CA LEU A 35 -9.96 0.22 -8.30
C LEU A 35 -8.68 -0.40 -8.86
N PHE A 36 -7.62 0.40 -8.98
CA PHE A 36 -6.31 -0.09 -9.40
C PHE A 36 -5.77 -1.13 -8.41
N GLY A 37 -5.85 -0.87 -7.10
CA GLY A 37 -5.46 -1.81 -6.05
C GLY A 37 -6.25 -3.12 -6.10
N LEU A 38 -7.55 -3.04 -6.41
CA LEU A 38 -8.41 -4.22 -6.58
C LEU A 38 -7.99 -5.07 -7.80
N LEU A 39 -7.63 -4.41 -8.90
CA LEU A 39 -7.17 -5.11 -10.11
C LEU A 39 -5.77 -5.70 -9.90
N ALA A 40 -4.88 -4.95 -9.25
CA ALA A 40 -3.53 -5.39 -8.92
C ALA A 40 -3.56 -6.61 -7.97
N SER A 41 -4.45 -6.62 -6.98
CA SER A 41 -4.58 -7.75 -6.05
C SER A 41 -5.06 -9.03 -6.76
N LYS A 42 -6.00 -8.91 -7.70
CA LYS A 42 -6.40 -10.03 -8.58
C LYS A 42 -5.20 -10.58 -9.36
N ALA A 43 -4.45 -9.70 -10.04
CA ALA A 43 -3.29 -10.11 -10.82
C ALA A 43 -2.21 -10.77 -9.93
N ALA A 44 -1.93 -10.20 -8.75
CA ALA A 44 -0.98 -10.77 -7.80
C ALA A 44 -1.41 -12.16 -7.31
N ALA A 45 -2.70 -12.38 -7.05
CA ALA A 45 -3.23 -13.68 -6.67
C ALA A 45 -3.06 -14.71 -7.80
N GLU A 46 -3.37 -14.36 -9.04
CA GLU A 46 -3.17 -15.23 -10.21
C GLU A 46 -1.69 -15.58 -10.44
N LEU A 47 -0.80 -14.61 -10.24
CA LEU A 47 0.65 -14.84 -10.29
C LEU A 47 1.11 -15.78 -9.19
N MET A 48 0.65 -15.59 -7.95
CA MET A 48 0.99 -16.48 -6.83
C MET A 48 0.56 -17.93 -7.10
N VAL A 49 -0.66 -18.13 -7.62
CA VAL A 49 -1.16 -19.47 -7.99
C VAL A 49 -0.28 -20.09 -9.08
N THR A 50 0.06 -19.32 -10.11
CA THR A 50 0.91 -19.79 -11.22
C THR A 50 2.31 -20.17 -10.74
N ILE A 51 2.93 -19.34 -9.92
CA ILE A 51 4.24 -19.62 -9.31
C ILE A 51 4.17 -20.86 -8.43
N GLY A 52 3.12 -20.98 -7.60
CA GLY A 52 2.90 -22.14 -6.73
C GLY A 52 2.76 -23.43 -7.53
N SER A 53 1.91 -23.44 -8.56
CA SER A 53 1.72 -24.62 -9.42
C SER A 53 2.99 -25.01 -10.16
N SER A 54 3.73 -24.05 -10.69
CA SER A 54 5.00 -24.32 -11.38
C SER A 54 6.06 -24.87 -10.41
N SER A 55 6.09 -24.31 -9.19
CA SER A 55 6.97 -24.80 -8.13
C SER A 55 6.61 -26.22 -7.72
N GLU A 56 5.32 -26.54 -7.60
CA GLU A 56 4.85 -27.88 -7.28
C GLU A 56 5.28 -28.91 -8.34
N GLU A 57 5.21 -28.58 -9.64
CA GLU A 57 5.72 -29.48 -10.69
C GLU A 57 7.23 -29.76 -10.54
N LEU A 58 8.02 -28.73 -10.22
CA LEU A 58 9.46 -28.87 -10.01
C LEU A 58 9.79 -29.69 -8.75
N PHE A 59 9.12 -29.43 -7.62
CA PHE A 59 9.38 -30.10 -6.34
C PHE A 59 8.78 -31.50 -6.25
N ARG A 60 7.73 -31.79 -7.00
CA ARG A 60 7.15 -33.15 -7.10
C ARG A 60 8.16 -34.16 -7.68
N GLY A 61 9.23 -33.66 -8.29
CA GLY A 61 10.34 -34.52 -8.71
C GLY A 61 10.06 -35.35 -9.94
N ASP A 62 8.90 -35.17 -10.60
CA ASP A 62 8.52 -35.87 -11.83
C ASP A 62 9.48 -35.58 -13.00
N ARG A 63 10.28 -34.52 -12.89
CA ARG A 63 11.35 -34.16 -13.84
C ARG A 63 12.75 -34.15 -13.24
N LEU A 64 12.94 -34.68 -12.03
CA LEU A 64 14.28 -34.81 -11.47
C LEU A 64 14.95 -36.06 -12.05
N PRO A 65 16.11 -35.93 -12.73
CA PRO A 65 16.82 -37.09 -13.25
C PRO A 65 17.19 -38.04 -12.10
N VAL A 66 17.08 -39.36 -12.35
CA VAL A 66 17.45 -40.39 -11.38
C VAL A 66 18.90 -40.14 -10.95
N LEU A 67 19.08 -39.80 -9.67
CA LEU A 67 20.39 -39.50 -9.11
C LEU A 67 21.10 -40.84 -8.86
N ASN A 68 22.01 -41.20 -9.76
CA ASN A 68 22.86 -42.38 -9.58
C ASN A 68 23.84 -42.11 -8.44
N PHE A 69 23.55 -42.67 -7.27
CA PHE A 69 24.52 -42.66 -6.17
C PHE A 69 25.59 -43.73 -6.42
N PRO A 70 26.88 -43.43 -6.18
CA PRO A 70 27.92 -44.44 -6.25
C PRO A 70 27.61 -45.53 -5.22
N HIS A 71 27.47 -46.76 -5.67
CA HIS A 71 27.39 -47.91 -4.77
C HIS A 71 28.77 -48.05 -4.12
N GLN A 72 28.82 -47.92 -2.81
CA GLN A 72 30.01 -48.30 -2.06
C GLN A 72 30.00 -49.82 -1.96
N ASP A 73 30.57 -50.47 -2.97
CA ASP A 73 30.93 -51.88 -2.90
C ASP A 73 31.92 -52.02 -1.73
N SER A 74 31.43 -52.66 -0.66
CA SER A 74 32.14 -52.93 0.58
C SER A 74 32.89 -54.25 0.49
#